data_AF-A0A9D2J9N2-F1
#
_entry.id   AF-A0A9D2J9N2-F1
#
_cell.length_a   1.000
_cell.length_b   1.000
_cell.length_c   1.000
_cell.angle_alpha   90.00
_cell.angle_beta   90.00
_cell.angle_gamma   90.00
#
_symmetry.space_group_name_H-M   'P 1'
#
loop_
_entity.id
_entity.type
_entity.pdbx_description
1 polymer ?
#
loop_
_entity_poly.entity_id
_entity_poly.type
_entity_poly.pdbx_seq_one_letter_code
_entity_poly.pdbx_strand_id
1 'polypeptide(L)'
;MTTLNTALDKITAQQAKHKQGSAPWCVGEQLKDILRAQPETAELVVHDLDQTGMSLADCEKKIAAFANDHRQGSVGFCGPADADHIIREFYGLPEHSKTPSPIAPAGTQAAAPTRRKIIRLEDFL
;
A
#
# COMPACT_ATOMS: atom_id res chain seq x y z
N MET A 1 26.19 8.41 4.67
CA MET A 1 24.88 7.72 4.71
C MET A 1 23.82 8.80 4.63
N THR A 2 22.87 8.72 3.69
CA THR A 2 21.79 9.71 3.57
C THR A 2 20.72 9.45 4.63
N THR A 3 19.95 10.48 5.02
CA THR A 3 18.81 10.31 5.92
C THR A 3 17.83 9.26 5.39
N LEU A 4 17.57 9.26 4.07
CA LEU A 4 16.76 8.25 3.42
C LEU A 4 17.27 6.83 3.71
N ASN A 5 18.56 6.55 3.52
CA ASN A 5 19.10 5.21 3.78
C ASN A 5 18.93 4.81 5.25
N THR A 6 19.14 5.74 6.19
CA THR A 6 18.90 5.50 7.62
C THR A 6 17.43 5.14 7.89
N ALA A 7 16.48 5.84 7.26
CA ALA A 7 15.06 5.53 7.39
C ALA A 7 14.75 4.11 6.86
N LEU A 8 15.24 3.79 5.66
CA LEU A 8 15.03 2.48 5.03
C LEU A 8 15.61 1.33 5.86
N ASP A 9 16.77 1.54 6.47
CA ASP A 9 17.42 0.55 7.35
C ASP A 9 16.62 0.35 8.64
N LYS A 10 16.12 1.43 9.26
CA LYS A 10 15.25 1.35 10.44
C LYS A 10 13.94 0.61 10.14
N ILE A 11 13.30 0.91 9.01
CA ILE A 11 12.10 0.20 8.56
C ILE A 11 12.41 -1.29 8.39
N THR A 12 13.51 -1.62 7.71
CA THR A 12 13.94 -3.00 7.48
C THR A 12 14.23 -3.73 8.81
N ALA A 13 14.87 -3.05 9.77
CA ALA A 13 15.13 -3.61 11.10
C ALA A 13 13.84 -3.88 11.89
N GLN A 14 12.81 -3.03 11.78
CA GLN A 14 11.50 -3.32 12.37
C GLN A 14 10.80 -4.48 11.65
N GLN A 15 10.80 -4.47 10.31
CA GLN A 15 10.20 -5.54 9.51
C GLN A 15 10.80 -6.92 9.78
N ALA A 16 12.10 -7.02 10.08
CA ALA A 16 12.76 -8.28 10.42
C ALA A 16 12.17 -8.96 11.67
N LYS A 17 11.43 -8.21 12.51
CA LYS A 17 10.70 -8.74 13.68
C LYS A 17 9.33 -9.33 13.31
N HIS A 18 8.91 -9.17 12.05
CA HIS A 18 7.61 -9.59 11.55
C HIS A 18 7.77 -10.57 10.39
N LYS A 19 6.76 -11.44 10.20
CA LYS A 19 6.72 -12.33 9.05
C LYS A 19 6.57 -11.51 7.77
N GLN A 20 7.34 -11.83 6.73
CA GLN A 20 7.14 -11.24 5.40
C GLN A 20 5.68 -11.40 4.94
N GLY A 21 5.10 -10.30 4.44
CA GLY A 21 3.69 -10.24 4.02
C GLY A 21 2.66 -10.13 5.16
N SER A 22 3.09 -10.07 6.43
CA SER A 22 2.20 -9.68 7.53
C SER A 22 1.85 -8.19 7.46
N ALA A 23 0.78 -7.77 8.13
CA ALA A 23 0.31 -6.38 8.05
C ALA A 23 1.39 -5.35 8.46
N PRO A 24 2.11 -5.47 9.60
CA PRO A 24 3.18 -4.52 9.94
C PRO A 24 4.35 -4.56 8.93
N TRP A 25 4.60 -5.71 8.33
CA TRP A 25 5.62 -5.83 7.28
C TRP A 25 5.22 -5.05 6.03
N CYS A 26 3.96 -5.17 5.59
CA CYS A 26 3.42 -4.46 4.43
C CYS A 26 3.38 -2.94 4.65
N VAL A 27 3.05 -2.48 5.87
CA VAL A 27 3.15 -1.06 6.24
C VAL A 27 4.58 -0.55 6.00
N GLY A 28 5.59 -1.32 6.40
CA GLY A 28 6.98 -1.00 6.13
C GLY A 28 7.30 -0.85 4.65
N GLU A 29 6.80 -1.76 3.79
CA GLU A 29 7.05 -1.65 2.34
C GLU A 29 6.41 -0.40 1.75
N GLN A 30 5.16 -0.11 2.11
CA GLN A 30 4.48 1.08 1.63
C GLN A 30 5.17 2.37 2.11
N LEU A 31 5.63 2.41 3.36
CA LEU A 31 6.39 3.54 3.88
C LEU A 31 7.73 3.73 3.14
N LYS A 32 8.44 2.65 2.78
CA LYS A 32 9.64 2.75 1.94
C LYS A 32 9.33 3.36 0.57
N ASP A 33 8.22 2.97 -0.04
CA ASP A 33 7.83 3.49 -1.35
C ASP A 33 7.48 4.99 -1.27
N ILE A 34 6.79 5.42 -0.21
CA ILE A 34 6.55 6.84 0.07
C ILE A 34 7.88 7.61 0.20
N LEU A 35 8.82 7.10 1.00
CA LEU A 35 10.11 7.76 1.22
C LEU A 35 11.01 7.78 -0.03
N ARG A 36 10.92 6.77 -0.90
CA ARG A 36 11.63 6.79 -2.19
C ARG A 36 11.05 7.84 -3.13
N ALA A 37 9.73 8.05 -3.09
CA ALA A 37 9.05 9.07 -3.88
C ALA A 37 9.29 10.49 -3.35
N GLN A 38 9.41 10.65 -2.03
CA GLN A 38 9.60 11.95 -1.35
C GLN A 38 10.73 11.87 -0.30
N PRO A 39 12.00 11.75 -0.73
CA PRO A 39 13.15 11.58 0.17
C PRO A 39 13.32 12.67 1.23
N GLU A 40 12.85 13.88 0.95
CA GLU A 40 12.87 15.04 1.85
C GLU A 40 12.08 14.81 3.15
N THR A 41 11.14 13.85 3.15
CA THR A 41 10.31 13.53 4.32
C THR A 41 10.96 12.50 5.25
N ALA A 42 12.10 11.92 4.85
CA ALA A 42 12.75 10.85 5.61
C ALA A 42 13.21 11.26 7.02
N GLU A 43 13.49 12.55 7.26
CA GLU A 43 13.90 13.04 8.59
C GLU A 43 12.82 12.82 9.65
N LEU A 44 11.55 13.02 9.30
CA LEU A 44 10.41 12.80 10.19
C LEU A 44 10.34 11.33 10.61
N VAL A 45 10.40 10.43 9.63
CA VAL A 45 10.29 8.98 9.85
C VAL A 45 11.47 8.42 10.66
N VAL A 46 12.70 8.92 10.45
CA VAL A 46 13.88 8.46 11.20
C VAL A 46 13.71 8.65 12.70
N HIS A 47 13.23 9.82 13.09
CA HIS A 47 13.00 10.16 14.50
C HIS A 47 11.85 9.36 15.08
N ASP A 48 10.73 9.29 14.36
CA ASP A 48 9.51 8.66 14.85
C ASP A 48 9.69 7.15 15.03
N LEU A 49 10.41 6.45 14.15
CA LEU A 49 10.62 5.00 14.29
C LEU A 49 11.39 4.59 15.56
N ASP A 50 12.06 5.51 16.25
CA ASP A 50 12.70 5.26 17.55
C ASP A 50 11.80 5.58 18.74
N GLN A 51 10.66 6.24 18.52
CA GLN A 51 9.73 6.63 19.57
C GLN A 51 8.73 5.52 19.91
N THR A 52 8.42 5.40 21.20
CA THR A 52 7.35 4.52 21.67
C THR A 52 6.01 4.97 21.09
N GLY A 53 5.29 4.03 20.46
CA GLY A 53 3.97 4.30 19.87
C GLY A 53 4.02 4.74 18.41
N MET A 54 5.20 4.81 17.79
CA MET A 54 5.41 5.23 16.39
C MET A 54 6.01 4.10 15.53
N SER A 55 5.92 2.85 15.99
CA SER A 55 6.43 1.69 15.24
C SER A 55 5.54 1.32 14.05
N LEU A 56 6.06 0.49 13.13
CA LEU A 56 5.26 -0.08 12.03
C LEU A 56 4.02 -0.84 12.55
N ALA A 57 4.15 -1.51 13.69
CA ALA A 57 3.05 -2.22 14.32
C ALA A 57 2.02 -1.27 14.96
N ASP A 58 2.42 -0.08 15.39
CA ASP A 58 1.48 0.93 15.90
C ASP A 58 0.74 1.62 14.77
N CYS A 59 1.43 1.90 13.65
CA CYS A 59 0.80 2.37 12.42
C CYS A 59 -0.21 1.33 11.88
N GLU A 60 0.16 0.04 11.87
CA GLU A 60 -0.73 -1.04 11.45
C GLU A 60 -2.03 -1.09 12.28
N LYS A 61 -1.98 -0.83 13.59
CA LYS A 61 -3.21 -0.75 14.41
C LYS A 61 -4.17 0.34 13.93
N LYS A 62 -3.67 1.46 13.40
CA LYS A 62 -4.52 2.53 12.82
C LYS A 62 -5.22 2.06 11.55
N ILE A 63 -4.49 1.34 10.69
CA ILE A 63 -5.05 0.72 9.48
C ILE A 63 -6.09 -0.34 9.83
N ALA A 64 -5.80 -1.19 10.83
CA ALA A 64 -6.73 -2.21 11.30
C ALA A 64 -8.00 -1.59 11.92
N ALA A 65 -7.85 -0.51 12.69
CA ALA A 65 -8.98 0.24 13.24
C ALA A 65 -9.85 0.84 12.12
N PHE A 66 -9.24 1.49 11.13
CA PHE A 66 -9.97 2.01 9.97
C PHE A 66 -10.75 0.90 9.24
N ALA A 67 -10.10 -0.24 8.97
CA ALA A 67 -10.75 -1.38 8.32
C ALA A 67 -11.92 -1.94 9.15
N ASN A 68 -11.77 -1.96 10.48
CA ASN A 68 -12.82 -2.41 11.39
C ASN A 68 -14.01 -1.45 11.40
N ASP A 69 -13.77 -0.13 11.39
CA ASP A 69 -14.81 0.89 11.43
C ASP A 69 -15.60 0.97 10.10
N HIS A 70 -14.97 0.60 8.99
CA HIS A 70 -15.59 0.52 7.66
C HIS A 70 -16.02 -0.90 7.26
N ARG A 71 -16.15 -1.80 8.25
CA ARG A 71 -16.52 -3.20 8.04
C ARG A 71 -17.89 -3.34 7.38
N GLN A 72 -17.98 -4.23 6.39
CA GLN A 72 -19.23 -4.67 5.78
C GLN A 72 -19.48 -6.13 6.20
N GLY A 73 -20.52 -6.35 7.02
CA GLY A 73 -20.78 -7.65 7.61
C GLY A 73 -19.65 -8.09 8.54
N SER A 74 -18.95 -9.17 8.21
CA SER A 74 -17.79 -9.68 8.97
C SER A 74 -16.44 -9.22 8.41
N VAL A 75 -16.40 -8.52 7.28
CA VAL A 75 -15.16 -8.21 6.55
C VAL A 75 -14.83 -6.73 6.66
N GLY A 76 -13.70 -6.43 7.31
CA GLY A 76 -13.09 -5.10 7.29
C GLY A 76 -12.19 -4.95 6.06
N PHE A 77 -12.19 -3.78 5.44
CA PHE A 77 -11.34 -3.50 4.29
C PHE A 77 -10.71 -2.11 4.42
N CYS A 78 -9.41 -2.02 4.14
CA CYS A 78 -8.69 -0.77 3.97
C CYS A 78 -8.05 -0.82 2.58
N GLY A 79 -8.44 0.10 1.71
CA GLY A 79 -7.89 0.16 0.36
C GLY A 79 -6.45 0.69 0.35
N PRO A 80 -5.71 0.51 -0.74
CA PRO A 80 -4.33 1.02 -0.84
C PRO A 80 -4.23 2.54 -0.64
N ALA A 81 -5.21 3.31 -1.12
CA ALA A 81 -5.28 4.76 -0.96
C ALA A 81 -5.56 5.17 0.49
N ASP A 82 -6.44 4.44 1.18
CA ASP A 82 -6.73 4.68 2.61
C ASP A 82 -5.49 4.36 3.45
N ALA A 83 -4.80 3.25 3.16
CA ALA A 83 -3.56 2.89 3.84
C ALA A 83 -2.46 3.94 3.62
N ASP A 84 -2.29 4.44 2.39
CA ASP A 84 -1.34 5.53 2.09
C ASP A 84 -1.65 6.78 2.91
N HIS A 85 -2.92 7.22 2.94
CA HIS A 85 -3.35 8.37 3.72
C HIS A 85 -3.10 8.17 5.23
N ILE A 86 -3.46 7.00 5.78
CA ILE A 86 -3.25 6.69 7.21
C ILE A 86 -1.75 6.67 7.56
N ILE A 87 -0.89 6.10 6.70
CA ILE A 87 0.56 6.08 6.93
C ILE A 87 1.12 7.51 6.91
N ARG A 88 0.69 8.34 5.96
CA ARG A 88 1.12 9.73 5.87
C ARG A 88 0.68 10.52 7.09
N GLU A 89 -0.59 10.40 7.49
CA GLU A 89 -1.11 11.07 8.68
C GLU A 89 -0.37 10.63 9.94
N PHE A 90 -0.13 9.32 10.09
CA PHE A 90 0.53 8.76 11.27
C PHE A 90 1.96 9.29 11.48
N TYR A 91 2.72 9.48 10.40
CA TYR A 91 4.10 9.99 10.44
C TYR A 91 4.21 11.49 10.10
N GLY A 92 3.09 12.21 9.99
CA GLY A 92 3.07 13.64 9.66
C GLY A 92 3.65 13.97 8.27
N LEU A 93 3.56 13.05 7.32
CA LEU A 93 4.09 13.22 5.97
C LEU A 93 3.13 14.07 5.11
N PRO A 94 3.65 14.88 4.18
CA PRO A 94 2.81 15.62 3.25
C PRO A 94 1.96 14.67 2.40
N GLU A 95 0.77 15.15 2.02
CA GLU A 95 -0.11 14.46 1.09
C GLU A 95 0.62 14.15 -0.23
N HIS A 96 0.29 13.00 -0.83
CA HIS A 96 0.79 12.72 -2.17
C HIS A 96 0.21 13.76 -3.12
N SER A 97 1.07 14.60 -3.71
CA SER A 97 0.63 15.54 -4.74
C SER A 97 -0.08 14.73 -5.82
N LYS A 98 -1.37 14.95 -5.99
CA LYS A 98 -2.28 14.17 -6.82
C LYS A 98 -1.96 14.41 -8.29
N THR A 99 -0.80 13.96 -8.75
CA THR A 99 -0.57 13.76 -10.17
C THR A 99 -1.35 12.49 -10.47
N PRO A 100 -2.45 12.54 -11.25
CA PRO A 100 -3.13 11.32 -11.60
C PRO A 100 -2.14 10.51 -12.41
N SER A 101 -1.55 9.47 -11.81
CA SER A 101 -1.09 8.34 -12.58
C SER A 101 -2.31 7.88 -13.35
N PRO A 102 -2.32 7.96 -14.69
CA PRO A 102 -3.42 7.40 -15.44
C PRO A 102 -3.44 5.92 -15.07
N ILE A 103 -4.41 5.52 -14.26
CA ILE A 103 -4.85 4.14 -14.26
C ILE A 103 -5.44 4.00 -15.65
N ALA A 104 -4.62 3.62 -16.62
CA ALA A 104 -5.13 3.13 -17.88
C ALA A 104 -6.15 2.05 -17.47
N PRO A 105 -7.44 2.20 -17.81
CA PRO A 105 -8.37 1.11 -17.57
C PRO A 105 -7.74 -0.11 -18.25
N ALA A 106 -7.56 -1.18 -17.49
CA ALA A 106 -7.18 -2.46 -18.04
C ALA A 106 -8.28 -2.87 -19.02
N GLY A 107 -8.08 -2.56 -20.30
CA GLY A 107 -8.98 -2.92 -21.40
C GLY A 107 -9.64 -1.75 -22.14
N THR A 108 -8.85 -0.88 -22.80
CA THR A 108 -9.23 -0.41 -24.14
C THR A 108 -8.24 -0.97 -25.14
N GLN A 109 -8.35 -2.29 -25.38
CA GLN A 109 -7.88 -2.83 -26.64
C GLN A 109 -8.89 -2.42 -27.70
N ALA A 110 -8.44 -1.61 -28.66
CA ALA A 110 -9.16 -1.37 -29.90
C ALA A 110 -9.48 -2.73 -30.57
N ALA A 111 -10.66 -2.78 -31.17
CA ALA A 111 -11.35 -4.00 -31.61
C ALA A 111 -10.53 -4.95 -32.51
N ALA A 112 -10.64 -6.24 -32.23
CA ALA A 112 -10.57 -7.30 -33.23
C ALA A 112 -11.94 -8.02 -33.25
N PRO A 113 -12.58 -8.24 -34.41
CA PRO A 113 -13.86 -8.93 -34.45
C PRO A 113 -13.65 -10.42 -34.15
N THR A 114 -14.03 -10.86 -32.95
CA THR A 114 -14.07 -12.28 -32.61
C THR A 114 -15.20 -12.95 -33.41
N ARG A 115 -14.85 -13.67 -34.48
CA ARG A 115 -15.77 -14.59 -35.18
C ARG A 115 -16.15 -15.71 -34.21
N ARG A 116 -17.26 -15.54 -33.47
CA ARG A 116 -17.87 -16.62 -32.70
C ARG A 116 -18.30 -17.72 -33.67
N LYS A 117 -17.57 -18.83 -33.70
CA LYS A 117 -18.08 -20.06 -34.30
C LYS A 117 -19.18 -20.58 -33.38
N ILE A 118 -20.42 -20.54 -33.86
CA ILE A 118 -21.52 -21.25 -33.22
C ILE A 118 -21.22 -22.73 -33.41
N ILE A 119 -20.83 -23.41 -32.33
CA ILE A 119 -20.76 -24.87 -32.32
C ILE A 119 -22.19 -25.36 -32.19
N ARG A 120 -22.62 -26.23 -33.11
CA ARG A 120 -23.96 -26.84 -33.07
C ARG A 120 -23.85 -28.21 -32.39
N LEU A 121 -24.92 -28.63 -31.71
CA LEU A 121 -24.94 -29.91 -30.98
C LEU A 121 -24.72 -31.12 -31.91
N GLU A 122 -25.05 -30.97 -33.19
CA GLU A 122 -24.78 -31.94 -34.26
C GLU A 122 -23.29 -32.12 -34.58
N ASP A 123 -22.39 -31.24 -34.13
CA ASP A 123 -20.94 -31.43 -34.28
C ASP A 123 -20.35 -32.51 -33.34
N PHE A 124 -21.17 -33.06 -32.43
CA PHE A 124 -20.76 -34.05 -31.41
C PHE A 124 -21.49 -35.41 -31.53
N LEU A 125 -22.25 -35.65 -32.60
CA LEU A 125 -23.00 -36.88 -32.85
C LEU A 125 -22.49 -37.63 -34.09
#